data_AF-A0A257VB14-F1
#
_entry.id   AF-A0A257VB14-F1
#
_cell.length_a   1.000
_cell.length_b   1.000
_cell.length_c   1.000
_cell.angle_alpha   90.00
_cell.angle_beta   90.00
_cell.angle_gamma   90.00
#
_symmetry.space_group_name_H-M   'P 1'
#
loop_
_entity.id
_entity.type
_entity.pdbx_description
1 polymer ?
#
loop_
_entity_poly.entity_id
_entity_poly.type
_entity_poly.pdbx_seq_one_letter_code
_entity_poly.pdbx_strand_id
1 'polypeptide(L)'
;MARPAWWFWPGVALIAASMGLAAARVTPAAQNLTPLCWTGFIVAVDGLLARRGRSWLRNAPLELALMAAVSIPSWLLYELYDRPRFWTSAGPELWWHYSGLPPWPWRGLGYAWSFATITPAIILLGQLLEPAAVRLAGRGAGGRVPRELSAALVSVGAILAAIPLLWPSVYFAADVWLAWPLLLDPVNHRMGRPSVLGDLEQGRRSRPAALLASGLACGLLWESWNMLASARWRYTVPFLGSVKLYEMPVFGFLGFAPFALAAFALYQFLRGLLPGKAPAA
;
A
#
# COMPACT_ATOMS: atom_id res chain seq x y z
N MET A 1 14.61 -17.04 21.41
CA MET A 1 13.84 -16.53 20.25
C MET A 1 14.42 -17.15 18.98
N ALA A 2 13.60 -17.69 18.07
CA ALA A 2 14.10 -18.28 16.82
C ALA A 2 14.85 -17.24 15.96
N ARG A 3 15.95 -17.63 15.32
CA ARG A 3 16.71 -16.76 14.41
C ARG A 3 15.88 -16.38 13.18
N PRO A 4 16.06 -15.18 12.58
CA PRO A 4 15.42 -14.87 11.31
C PRO A 4 15.83 -15.91 10.25
N ALA A 5 14.97 -16.12 9.25
CA ALA A 5 15.37 -16.96 8.11
C ALA A 5 16.57 -16.34 7.40
N TRP A 6 17.38 -17.18 6.75
CA TRP A 6 18.65 -16.76 6.17
C TRP A 6 18.48 -15.66 5.11
N TRP A 7 17.36 -15.63 4.37
CA TRP A 7 17.06 -14.60 3.37
C TRP A 7 16.79 -13.21 3.94
N PHE A 8 16.60 -13.08 5.26
CA PHE A 8 16.55 -11.77 5.92
C PHE A 8 17.77 -10.91 5.56
N TRP A 9 18.97 -11.51 5.63
CA TRP A 9 20.22 -10.79 5.39
C TRP A 9 20.42 -10.35 3.93
N PRO A 10 20.17 -11.19 2.91
CA PRO A 10 20.07 -10.74 1.52
C PRO A 10 19.09 -9.59 1.31
N GLY A 11 17.91 -9.62 1.96
CA GLY A 11 16.94 -8.52 1.89
C GLY A 11 17.52 -7.20 2.42
N VAL A 12 18.14 -7.23 3.61
CA VAL A 12 18.81 -6.07 4.21
C VAL A 12 19.98 -5.59 3.35
N ALA A 13 20.80 -6.51 2.84
CA ALA A 13 21.93 -6.21 1.98
C ALA A 13 21.48 -5.54 0.68
N LEU A 14 20.36 -5.98 0.09
CA LEU A 14 19.78 -5.36 -1.10
C LEU A 14 19.36 -3.91 -0.84
N ILE A 15 18.72 -3.62 0.30
CA ILE A 15 18.37 -2.24 0.68
C ILE A 15 19.64 -1.39 0.81
N ALA A 16 20.61 -1.85 1.62
CA ALA A 16 21.83 -1.10 1.90
C ALA A 16 22.67 -0.86 0.63
N ALA A 17 22.84 -1.89 -0.20
CA ALA A 17 23.54 -1.77 -1.47
C ALA A 17 22.84 -0.80 -2.42
N SER A 18 21.51 -0.87 -2.54
CA SER A 18 20.74 0.01 -3.41
C SER A 18 20.85 1.47 -2.97
N MET A 19 20.75 1.73 -1.66
CA MET A 19 20.95 3.07 -1.09
C MET A 19 22.38 3.58 -1.31
N GLY A 20 23.39 2.72 -1.10
CA GLY A 20 24.80 3.08 -1.33
C GLY A 20 25.08 3.41 -2.80
N LEU A 21 24.58 2.60 -3.73
CA LEU A 21 24.70 2.83 -5.17
C LEU A 21 23.96 4.10 -5.61
N ALA A 22 22.77 4.36 -5.06
CA ALA A 22 22.04 5.60 -5.33
C ALA A 22 22.76 6.84 -4.78
N ALA A 23 23.33 6.77 -3.57
CA ALA A 23 24.15 7.84 -3.00
C ALA A 23 25.41 8.11 -3.83
N ALA A 24 26.03 7.05 -4.38
CA ALA A 24 27.12 7.15 -5.36
C ALA A 24 26.66 7.58 -6.77
N ARG A 25 25.36 7.87 -6.96
CA ARG A 25 24.73 8.30 -8.22
C ARG A 25 24.89 7.30 -9.37
N VAL A 26 24.96 6.01 -9.06
CA VAL A 26 24.94 4.94 -10.08
C VAL A 26 23.55 4.89 -10.71
N THR A 27 23.45 5.31 -11.97
CA THR A 27 22.18 5.63 -12.64
C THR A 27 21.10 4.56 -12.52
N PRO A 28 21.36 3.25 -12.82
CA PRO A 28 20.30 2.24 -12.73
C PRO A 28 19.73 2.07 -11.32
N ALA A 29 20.58 2.15 -10.29
CA ALA A 29 20.18 2.04 -8.90
C ALA A 29 19.49 3.31 -8.41
N ALA A 30 20.01 4.50 -8.75
CA ALA A 30 19.41 5.78 -8.39
C ALA A 30 18.02 5.97 -9.01
N GLN A 31 17.82 5.52 -10.25
CA GLN A 31 16.52 5.61 -10.95
C GLN A 31 15.50 4.59 -10.44
N ASN A 32 15.94 3.40 -10.04
CA ASN A 32 15.06 2.32 -9.58
C ASN A 32 15.18 2.08 -8.06
N LEU A 33 15.61 3.09 -7.30
CA LEU A 33 15.90 2.93 -5.88
C LEU A 33 14.68 2.42 -5.11
N THR A 34 13.52 3.02 -5.38
CA THR A 34 12.27 2.69 -4.71
C THR A 34 11.88 1.20 -4.87
N PRO A 35 11.72 0.65 -6.08
CA PRO A 35 11.40 -0.77 -6.23
C PRO A 35 12.50 -1.70 -5.71
N LEU A 36 13.77 -1.31 -5.82
CA LEU A 36 14.90 -2.08 -5.26
C LEU A 36 14.80 -2.19 -3.73
N CYS A 37 14.61 -1.06 -3.05
CA CYS A 37 14.46 -1.01 -1.60
C CYS A 37 13.21 -1.76 -1.14
N TRP A 38 12.07 -1.61 -1.82
CA TRP A 38 10.87 -2.39 -1.49
C TRP A 38 11.04 -3.89 -1.67
N THR A 39 11.73 -4.31 -2.72
CA THR A 39 12.05 -5.73 -2.95
C THR A 39 12.89 -6.29 -1.79
N GLY A 40 13.96 -5.58 -1.41
CA GLY A 40 14.77 -5.96 -0.26
C GLY A 40 13.99 -5.94 1.06
N PHE A 41 13.10 -4.98 1.23
CA PHE A 41 12.23 -4.84 2.39
C PHE A 41 11.25 -6.01 2.53
N ILE A 42 10.56 -6.39 1.45
CA ILE A 42 9.66 -7.54 1.41
C ILE A 42 10.41 -8.82 1.83
N VAL A 43 11.59 -9.05 1.25
CA VAL A 43 12.43 -10.21 1.57
C VAL A 43 12.88 -10.19 3.04
N ALA A 44 13.29 -9.03 3.55
CA ALA A 44 13.70 -8.89 4.95
C ALA A 44 12.52 -9.12 5.91
N VAL A 45 11.38 -8.47 5.69
CA VAL A 45 10.19 -8.63 6.54
C VAL A 45 9.68 -10.07 6.53
N ASP A 46 9.66 -10.71 5.36
CA ASP A 46 9.32 -12.13 5.26
C ASP A 46 10.26 -13.03 6.08
N GLY A 47 11.58 -12.75 6.03
CA GLY A 47 12.57 -13.47 6.84
C GLY A 47 12.36 -13.33 8.36
N LEU A 48 11.77 -12.21 8.81
CA LEU A 48 11.32 -12.03 10.19
C LEU A 48 10.02 -12.78 10.47
N LEU A 49 9.06 -12.77 9.55
CA LEU A 49 7.80 -13.53 9.66
C LEU A 49 8.04 -15.06 9.70
N ALA A 50 9.07 -15.55 9.02
CA ALA A 50 9.49 -16.95 9.04
C ALA A 50 9.75 -17.46 10.47
N ARG A 51 10.20 -16.60 11.38
CA ARG A 51 10.43 -16.92 12.81
C ARG A 51 9.16 -17.37 13.53
N ARG A 52 8.00 -16.98 13.00
CA ARG A 52 6.66 -17.29 13.52
C ARG A 52 5.93 -18.30 12.63
N GLY A 53 6.62 -18.93 11.68
CA GLY A 53 6.02 -19.85 10.72
C GLY A 53 5.11 -19.18 9.68
N ARG A 54 5.18 -17.84 9.53
CA ARG A 54 4.31 -17.05 8.64
C ARG A 54 5.03 -16.49 7.39
N SER A 55 6.05 -17.19 6.90
CA SER A 55 6.75 -16.77 5.67
C SER A 55 5.89 -17.05 4.44
N TRP A 56 5.66 -16.01 3.65
CA TRP A 56 4.99 -16.07 2.36
C TRP A 56 5.92 -16.64 1.30
N LEU A 57 7.19 -16.23 1.27
CA LEU A 57 8.18 -16.76 0.30
C LEU A 57 8.34 -18.27 0.39
N ARG A 58 8.27 -18.83 1.60
CA ARG A 58 8.40 -20.27 1.83
C ARG A 58 7.07 -21.02 1.74
N ASN A 59 6.01 -20.48 2.36
CA ASN A 59 4.77 -21.25 2.57
C ASN A 59 3.68 -20.94 1.53
N ALA A 60 3.73 -19.78 0.88
CA ALA A 60 2.70 -19.31 -0.07
C ALA A 60 3.28 -18.42 -1.20
N PRO A 61 4.33 -18.87 -1.92
CA PRO A 61 5.03 -18.01 -2.89
C PRO A 61 4.13 -17.59 -4.06
N LEU A 62 3.21 -18.46 -4.50
CA LEU A 62 2.25 -18.12 -5.55
C LEU A 62 1.25 -17.06 -5.09
N GLU A 63 0.85 -17.09 -3.82
CA GLU A 63 -0.05 -16.08 -3.27
C GLU A 63 0.66 -14.73 -3.10
N LEU A 64 1.96 -14.74 -2.75
CA LEU A 64 2.78 -13.53 -2.75
C LEU A 64 2.95 -12.95 -4.16
N ALA A 65 3.21 -13.81 -5.16
CA ALA A 65 3.30 -13.40 -6.56
C ALA A 65 1.97 -12.83 -7.06
N LEU A 66 0.85 -13.44 -6.67
CA LEU A 66 -0.48 -12.94 -6.99
C LEU A 66 -0.77 -11.59 -6.32
N MET A 67 -0.39 -11.44 -5.05
CA MET A 67 -0.50 -10.16 -4.33
C MET A 67 0.31 -9.07 -5.03
N ALA A 68 1.51 -9.38 -5.50
CA ALA A 68 2.32 -8.46 -6.29
C ALA A 68 1.67 -8.12 -7.65
N ALA A 69 1.14 -9.13 -8.35
CA ALA A 69 0.43 -8.92 -9.62
C ALA A 69 -0.83 -8.06 -9.46
N VAL A 70 -1.60 -8.27 -8.39
CA VAL A 70 -2.79 -7.48 -8.04
C VAL A 70 -2.44 -6.06 -7.57
N SER A 71 -1.26 -5.87 -6.99
CA SER A 71 -0.78 -4.56 -6.56
C SER A 71 -0.64 -3.57 -7.73
N ILE A 72 -0.26 -4.06 -8.92
CA ILE A 72 -0.11 -3.23 -10.13
C ILE A 72 -1.43 -2.54 -10.53
N PRO A 73 -2.52 -3.26 -10.88
CA PRO A 73 -3.79 -2.62 -11.22
C PRO A 73 -4.38 -1.85 -10.04
N SER A 74 -4.11 -2.27 -8.79
CA SER A 74 -4.54 -1.53 -7.59
C SER A 74 -3.92 -0.14 -7.52
N TRP A 75 -2.65 0.03 -7.92
CA TRP A 75 -2.02 1.35 -7.98
C TRP A 75 -2.41 2.13 -9.23
N LEU A 76 -2.57 1.46 -10.38
CA LEU A 76 -3.06 2.09 -11.61
C LEU A 76 -4.45 2.72 -11.43
N LEU A 77 -5.23 2.22 -10.47
CA LEU A 77 -6.48 2.83 -10.04
C LEU A 77 -6.28 4.22 -9.44
N TYR A 78 -5.24 4.44 -8.63
CA TYR A 78 -4.89 5.75 -8.08
C TYR A 78 -4.32 6.67 -9.15
N GLU A 79 -3.50 6.12 -10.07
CA GLU A 79 -3.06 6.85 -11.27
C GLU A 79 -4.24 7.32 -12.13
N LEU A 80 -5.33 6.54 -12.18
CA LEU A 80 -6.57 6.95 -12.86
C LEU A 80 -7.20 8.13 -12.18
N TYR A 81 -7.13 8.26 -10.87
CA TYR A 81 -7.64 9.45 -10.21
C TYR A 81 -6.74 10.67 -10.38
N ASP A 82 -5.42 10.48 -10.35
CA ASP A 82 -4.46 11.58 -10.52
C ASP A 82 -4.42 12.11 -11.95
N ARG A 83 -4.63 11.21 -12.93
CA ARG A 83 -4.79 11.51 -14.34
C ARG A 83 -6.14 10.99 -14.87
N PRO A 84 -7.27 11.57 -14.43
CA PRO A 84 -8.62 11.09 -14.77
C PRO A 84 -8.95 11.20 -16.25
N ARG A 85 -8.12 11.91 -17.01
CA ARG A 85 -8.21 12.05 -18.45
C ARG A 85 -7.15 11.24 -19.19
N PHE A 86 -6.84 10.02 -18.76
CA PHE A 86 -5.87 9.14 -19.44
C PHE A 86 -5.99 9.08 -20.98
N TRP A 87 -7.19 9.32 -21.54
CA TRP A 87 -7.45 9.36 -22.99
C TRP A 87 -7.10 10.68 -23.70
N THR A 88 -6.74 11.72 -22.95
CA THR A 88 -6.27 13.00 -23.50
C THR A 88 -4.94 13.36 -22.82
N SER A 89 -3.89 13.50 -23.62
CA SER A 89 -2.58 14.03 -23.19
C SER A 89 -2.65 15.48 -22.68
N ALA A 90 -3.81 16.12 -22.81
CA ALA A 90 -4.13 17.45 -22.31
C ALA A 90 -4.87 17.34 -20.95
N GLY A 91 -4.14 17.13 -19.87
CA GLY A 91 -4.67 17.18 -18.52
C GLY A 91 -3.57 17.40 -17.48
N PRO A 92 -3.80 18.23 -16.45
CA PRO A 92 -2.84 18.38 -15.37
C PRO A 92 -2.83 17.10 -14.52
N GLU A 93 -1.63 16.71 -14.09
CA GLU A 93 -1.43 15.85 -12.92
C GLU A 93 -1.96 16.59 -11.68
N LEU A 94 -2.91 15.99 -10.95
CA LEU A 94 -3.64 16.69 -9.90
C LEU A 94 -2.86 16.74 -8.58
N TRP A 95 -2.41 15.59 -8.10
CA TRP A 95 -1.86 15.43 -6.75
C TRP A 95 -0.41 14.97 -6.74
N TRP A 96 0.05 14.30 -7.80
CA TRP A 96 1.45 13.92 -7.93
C TRP A 96 1.94 13.86 -9.36
N HIS A 97 3.24 13.99 -9.53
CA HIS A 97 3.90 13.82 -10.81
C HIS A 97 5.27 13.16 -10.67
N TYR A 98 5.70 12.53 -11.74
CA TYR A 98 6.98 11.85 -11.80
C TYR A 98 8.03 12.68 -12.53
N SER A 99 9.24 12.74 -11.97
CA SER A 99 10.39 13.42 -12.57
C SER A 99 11.61 12.50 -12.65
N GLY A 100 12.51 12.73 -13.61
CA GLY A 100 13.76 11.95 -13.73
C GLY A 100 13.61 10.50 -14.22
N LEU A 101 12.44 10.15 -14.78
CA LEU A 101 12.18 8.80 -15.29
C LEU A 101 12.93 8.51 -16.60
N PRO A 102 13.37 7.26 -16.81
CA PRO A 102 13.94 6.84 -18.09
C PRO A 102 12.91 6.93 -19.24
N PRO A 103 13.37 6.85 -20.50
CA PRO A 103 12.47 6.72 -21.65
C PRO A 103 11.77 5.35 -21.67
N TRP A 104 10.75 5.23 -22.50
CA TRP A 104 10.13 3.94 -22.83
C TRP A 104 11.13 3.04 -23.60
N PRO A 105 11.13 1.71 -23.40
CA PRO A 105 10.21 0.92 -22.57
C PRO A 105 10.60 0.82 -21.08
N TRP A 106 11.80 1.26 -20.70
CA TRP A 106 12.35 1.10 -19.35
C TRP A 106 11.50 1.76 -18.26
N ARG A 107 10.83 2.86 -18.59
CA ARG A 107 9.82 3.49 -17.72
C ARG A 107 8.73 2.53 -17.28
N GLY A 108 8.17 1.75 -18.21
CA GLY A 108 7.10 0.80 -17.92
C GLY A 108 7.53 -0.31 -16.99
N LEU A 109 8.76 -0.80 -17.16
CA LEU A 109 9.35 -1.78 -16.25
C LEU A 109 9.49 -1.22 -14.82
N GLY A 110 10.02 0.01 -14.71
CA GLY A 110 10.15 0.69 -13.41
C GLY A 110 8.80 0.90 -12.72
N TYR A 111 7.76 1.28 -13.47
CA TYR A 111 6.39 1.38 -12.95
C TYR A 111 5.84 0.04 -12.48
N ALA A 112 5.84 -0.97 -13.34
CA ALA A 112 5.33 -2.29 -13.00
C ALA A 112 6.02 -2.86 -11.76
N TRP A 113 7.36 -2.73 -11.69
CA TRP A 113 8.14 -3.18 -10.54
C TRP A 113 7.80 -2.40 -9.26
N SER A 114 7.75 -1.07 -9.33
CA SER A 114 7.38 -0.23 -8.18
C SER A 114 6.00 -0.59 -7.66
N PHE A 115 5.01 -0.62 -8.56
CA PHE A 115 3.61 -0.86 -8.19
C PHE A 115 3.39 -2.27 -7.67
N ALA A 116 4.10 -3.26 -8.20
CA ALA A 116 4.03 -4.65 -7.74
C ALA A 116 4.44 -4.81 -6.27
N THR A 117 5.30 -3.93 -5.75
CA THR A 117 5.85 -4.07 -4.39
C THR A 117 5.05 -3.37 -3.29
N ILE A 118 4.11 -2.49 -3.65
CA ILE A 118 3.37 -1.65 -2.69
C ILE A 118 2.52 -2.50 -1.72
N THR A 119 1.57 -3.26 -2.24
CA THR A 119 0.65 -4.06 -1.42
C THR A 119 1.37 -5.14 -0.60
N PRO A 120 2.32 -5.92 -1.18
CA PRO A 120 3.10 -6.87 -0.39
C PRO A 120 3.84 -6.23 0.78
N ALA A 121 4.48 -5.08 0.58
CA ALA A 121 5.21 -4.40 1.65
C ALA A 121 4.30 -4.01 2.81
N ILE A 122 3.14 -3.42 2.51
CA ILE A 122 2.14 -2.99 3.51
C ILE A 122 1.59 -4.18 4.30
N ILE A 123 1.18 -5.25 3.61
CA ILE A 123 0.54 -6.42 4.22
C ILE A 123 1.53 -7.20 5.09
N LEU A 124 2.74 -7.48 4.58
CA LEU A 124 3.75 -8.21 5.33
C LEU A 124 4.21 -7.43 6.58
N LEU A 125 4.40 -6.12 6.45
CA LEU A 125 4.73 -5.27 7.60
C LEU A 125 3.58 -5.26 8.62
N GLY A 126 2.33 -5.18 8.16
CA GLY A 126 1.15 -5.29 9.03
C GLY A 126 1.14 -6.59 9.83
N GLN A 127 1.40 -7.74 9.19
CA GLN A 127 1.50 -9.03 9.88
C GLN A 127 2.68 -9.09 10.88
N LEU A 128 3.79 -8.42 10.57
CA LEU A 128 4.94 -8.37 11.47
C LEU A 128 4.61 -7.57 12.74
N LEU A 129 3.89 -6.45 12.59
CA LEU A 129 3.46 -5.54 13.65
C LEU A 129 2.27 -6.07 14.45
N GLU A 130 1.49 -7.01 13.90
CA GLU A 130 0.25 -7.47 14.52
C GLU A 130 0.40 -7.92 15.99
N PRO A 131 1.43 -8.69 16.40
CA PRO A 131 1.55 -9.08 17.81
C PRO A 131 1.78 -7.91 18.77
N ALA A 132 2.39 -6.82 18.32
CA ALA A 132 2.47 -5.59 19.12
C ALA A 132 1.11 -4.90 19.17
N ALA A 133 0.38 -4.86 18.05
CA ALA A 133 -0.98 -4.32 17.99
C ALA A 133 -1.97 -5.10 18.89
N VAL A 134 -1.83 -6.43 19.03
CA VAL A 134 -2.61 -7.22 20.00
C VAL A 134 -2.42 -6.71 21.43
N ARG A 135 -1.19 -6.38 21.81
CA ARG A 135 -0.87 -5.89 23.16
C ARG A 135 -1.38 -4.48 23.41
N LEU A 136 -1.33 -3.62 22.39
CA LEU A 136 -1.69 -2.21 22.50
C LEU A 136 -3.20 -1.95 22.32
N ALA A 137 -3.81 -2.56 21.31
CA ALA A 137 -5.22 -2.34 20.98
C ALA A 137 -6.18 -3.22 21.80
N GLY A 138 -5.65 -4.28 22.42
CA GLY A 138 -6.42 -5.26 23.18
C GLY A 138 -7.46 -6.00 22.32
N ARG A 139 -8.45 -6.59 23.00
CA ARG A 139 -9.64 -7.15 22.37
C ARG A 139 -10.83 -6.25 22.64
N GLY A 140 -11.65 -6.02 21.61
CA GLY A 140 -12.95 -5.36 21.76
C GLY A 140 -14.05 -6.37 22.10
N ALA A 141 -15.21 -5.87 22.52
CA ALA A 141 -16.40 -6.69 22.76
C ALA A 141 -16.96 -7.35 21.48
N GLY A 142 -16.52 -6.90 20.31
CA GLY A 142 -17.13 -7.29 19.03
C GLY A 142 -18.51 -6.67 18.86
N GLY A 143 -19.26 -7.17 17.87
CA GLY A 143 -20.61 -6.73 17.57
C GLY A 143 -21.04 -7.17 16.19
N ARG A 144 -22.33 -7.02 15.86
CA ARG A 144 -22.77 -7.16 14.47
C ARG A 144 -22.67 -5.80 13.79
N VAL A 145 -22.14 -5.76 12.57
CA VAL A 145 -22.19 -4.59 11.71
C VAL A 145 -23.63 -4.44 11.21
N PRO A 146 -24.33 -3.34 11.56
CA PRO A 146 -25.67 -3.09 11.06
C PRO A 146 -25.68 -3.02 9.52
N ARG A 147 -26.77 -3.50 8.90
CA ARG A 147 -26.89 -3.46 7.43
C ARG A 147 -26.87 -2.03 6.92
N GLU A 148 -27.46 -1.12 7.69
CA GLU A 148 -27.54 0.32 7.43
C GLU A 148 -26.15 0.95 7.44
N LEU A 149 -25.31 0.60 8.42
CA LEU A 149 -23.92 1.06 8.47
C LEU A 149 -23.13 0.54 7.27
N SER A 150 -23.25 -0.75 6.97
CA SER A 150 -22.60 -1.34 5.79
C SER A 150 -23.05 -0.63 4.51
N ALA A 151 -24.34 -0.35 4.35
CA ALA A 151 -24.89 0.36 3.18
C ALA A 151 -24.39 1.80 3.10
N ALA A 152 -24.34 2.51 4.23
CA ALA A 152 -23.81 3.85 4.32
C ALA A 152 -22.32 3.91 3.93
N LEU A 153 -21.49 2.99 4.44
CA LEU A 153 -20.06 2.92 4.10
C LEU A 153 -19.85 2.69 2.59
N VAL A 154 -20.58 1.73 2.00
CA VAL A 154 -20.53 1.49 0.54
C VAL A 154 -20.98 2.71 -0.23
N SER A 155 -22.05 3.38 0.19
CA SER A 155 -22.59 4.55 -0.51
C SER A 155 -21.62 5.73 -0.44
N VAL A 156 -21.07 6.02 0.74
CA VAL A 156 -20.05 7.07 0.92
C VAL A 156 -18.80 6.73 0.11
N GLY A 157 -18.28 5.50 0.20
CA GLY A 157 -17.12 5.08 -0.58
C GLY A 157 -17.35 5.19 -2.09
N ALA A 158 -18.53 4.84 -2.58
CA ALA A 158 -18.91 4.99 -3.99
C ALA A 158 -18.99 6.47 -4.42
N ILE A 159 -19.54 7.34 -3.57
CA ILE A 159 -19.60 8.78 -3.82
C ILE A 159 -18.18 9.37 -3.88
N LEU A 160 -17.33 9.05 -2.90
CA LEU A 160 -15.94 9.51 -2.86
C LEU A 160 -15.10 8.96 -4.03
N ALA A 161 -15.43 7.77 -4.54
CA ALA A 161 -14.82 7.21 -5.75
C ALA A 161 -15.35 7.90 -7.03
N ALA A 162 -16.62 8.27 -7.09
CA ALA A 162 -17.21 8.82 -8.30
C ALA A 162 -16.90 10.32 -8.50
N ILE A 163 -16.98 11.12 -7.43
CA ILE A 163 -16.86 12.57 -7.50
C ILE A 163 -15.56 13.04 -8.19
N PRO A 164 -14.36 12.52 -7.88
CA PRO A 164 -13.13 13.01 -8.50
C PRO A 164 -13.04 12.71 -10.01
N LEU A 165 -13.76 11.69 -10.48
CA LEU A 165 -13.84 11.34 -11.91
C LEU A 165 -14.84 12.23 -12.65
N LEU A 166 -15.95 12.59 -11.99
CA LEU A 166 -16.97 13.48 -12.55
C LEU A 166 -16.53 14.95 -12.52
N TRP A 167 -15.79 15.34 -11.48
CA TRP A 167 -15.28 16.69 -11.27
C TRP A 167 -13.80 16.63 -10.88
N PRO A 168 -12.86 16.61 -11.85
CA PRO A 168 -11.43 16.60 -11.57
C PRO A 168 -11.01 17.87 -10.81
N SER A 169 -10.55 17.71 -9.58
CA SER A 169 -10.16 18.83 -8.71
C SER A 169 -9.07 18.40 -7.72
N VAL A 170 -8.12 19.30 -7.49
CA VAL A 170 -7.05 19.12 -6.50
C VAL A 170 -7.58 18.95 -5.08
N TYR A 171 -8.79 19.40 -4.79
CA TYR A 171 -9.39 19.31 -3.46
C TYR A 171 -9.89 17.92 -3.08
N PHE A 172 -10.03 17.00 -4.04
CA PHE A 172 -10.48 15.63 -3.77
C PHE A 172 -9.35 14.65 -3.40
N ALA A 173 -8.20 15.19 -2.96
CA ALA A 173 -7.05 14.37 -2.59
C ALA A 173 -7.39 13.38 -1.46
N ALA A 174 -8.19 13.79 -0.48
CA ALA A 174 -8.55 12.93 0.65
C ALA A 174 -9.55 11.83 0.23
N ASP A 175 -10.48 12.17 -0.66
CA ASP A 175 -11.55 11.32 -1.15
C ASP A 175 -10.99 10.04 -1.76
N VAL A 176 -9.95 10.13 -2.60
CA VAL A 176 -9.37 8.95 -3.27
C VAL A 176 -8.73 7.96 -2.32
N TRP A 177 -8.14 8.43 -1.21
CA TRP A 177 -7.54 7.56 -0.19
C TRP A 177 -8.58 6.92 0.73
N LEU A 178 -9.74 7.57 0.92
CA LEU A 178 -10.83 7.09 1.77
C LEU A 178 -11.87 6.25 1.01
N ALA A 179 -12.03 6.48 -0.30
CA ALA A 179 -13.06 5.86 -1.12
C ALA A 179 -13.00 4.32 -1.09
N TRP A 180 -11.85 3.76 -1.43
CA TRP A 180 -11.67 2.32 -1.58
C TRP A 180 -11.79 1.49 -0.30
N PRO A 181 -11.22 1.89 0.85
CA PRO A 181 -11.44 1.13 2.09
C PRO A 181 -12.91 1.22 2.53
N LEU A 182 -13.57 2.38 2.40
CA LEU A 182 -15.00 2.52 2.73
C LEU A 182 -15.91 1.73 1.78
N LEU A 183 -15.55 1.64 0.51
CA LEU A 183 -16.31 0.92 -0.50
C LEU A 183 -16.11 -0.60 -0.42
N LEU A 184 -14.85 -1.06 -0.43
CA LEU A 184 -14.54 -2.47 -0.63
C LEU A 184 -14.48 -3.28 0.66
N ASP A 185 -14.18 -2.66 1.81
CA ASP A 185 -14.16 -3.41 3.07
C ASP A 185 -15.55 -3.97 3.44
N PRO A 186 -16.66 -3.20 3.38
CA PRO A 186 -17.99 -3.74 3.60
C PRO A 186 -18.45 -4.70 2.50
N VAL A 187 -18.00 -4.52 1.25
CA VAL A 187 -18.28 -5.48 0.17
C VAL A 187 -17.61 -6.82 0.47
N ASN A 188 -16.33 -6.81 0.84
CA ASN A 188 -15.62 -8.03 1.24
C ASN A 188 -16.29 -8.70 2.44
N HIS A 189 -16.69 -7.91 3.44
CA HIS A 189 -17.44 -8.40 4.60
C HIS A 189 -18.73 -9.13 4.22
N ARG A 190 -19.58 -8.51 3.36
CA ARG A 190 -20.81 -9.13 2.86
C ARG A 190 -20.57 -10.41 2.05
N MET A 191 -19.44 -10.49 1.37
CA MET A 191 -19.03 -11.67 0.59
C MET A 191 -18.39 -12.76 1.47
N GLY A 192 -18.33 -12.58 2.79
CA GLY A 192 -17.69 -13.53 3.71
C GLY A 192 -16.16 -13.60 3.56
N ARG A 193 -15.55 -12.55 2.97
CA ARG A 193 -14.10 -12.45 2.76
C ARG A 193 -13.44 -11.74 3.93
N PRO A 194 -12.12 -11.92 4.14
CA PRO A 194 -11.38 -11.15 5.12
C PRO A 194 -11.59 -9.64 4.92
N SER A 195 -11.92 -8.95 6.01
CA SER A 195 -12.27 -7.52 6.05
C SER A 195 -12.00 -6.96 7.44
N VAL A 196 -11.72 -5.66 7.52
CA VAL A 196 -11.59 -4.89 8.75
C VAL A 196 -12.90 -4.92 9.54
N LEU A 197 -14.04 -4.74 8.88
CA LEU A 197 -15.35 -4.88 9.52
C LEU A 197 -15.54 -6.27 10.14
N GLY A 198 -15.19 -7.34 9.43
CA GLY A 198 -15.26 -8.70 9.96
C GLY A 198 -14.34 -8.92 11.17
N ASP A 199 -13.16 -8.30 11.18
CA ASP A 199 -12.27 -8.33 12.34
C ASP A 199 -12.87 -7.58 13.53
N LEU A 200 -13.46 -6.40 13.30
CA LEU A 200 -14.10 -5.60 14.33
C LEU A 200 -15.35 -6.30 14.91
N GLU A 201 -16.13 -6.99 14.09
CA GLU A 201 -17.26 -7.80 14.54
C GLU A 201 -16.84 -8.90 15.54
N GLN A 202 -15.68 -9.51 15.28
CA GLN A 202 -15.09 -10.54 16.13
C GLN A 202 -14.30 -9.96 17.33
N GLY A 203 -14.29 -8.64 17.49
CA GLY A 203 -13.52 -7.95 18.53
C GLY A 203 -12.00 -7.93 18.28
N ARG A 204 -11.54 -8.34 17.09
CA ARG A 204 -10.13 -8.33 16.70
C ARG A 204 -9.73 -6.93 16.21
N ARG A 205 -9.14 -6.14 17.10
CA ARG A 205 -8.61 -4.80 16.77
C ARG A 205 -7.17 -4.81 16.26
N SER A 206 -6.49 -5.95 16.37
CA SER A 206 -5.06 -6.08 16.05
C SER A 206 -4.73 -5.86 14.58
N ARG A 207 -5.46 -6.50 13.65
CA ARG A 207 -5.19 -6.37 12.22
C ARG A 207 -5.45 -4.94 11.72
N PRO A 208 -6.59 -4.29 12.03
CA PRO A 208 -6.80 -2.90 11.63
C PRO A 208 -5.72 -1.96 12.17
N ALA A 209 -5.38 -2.05 13.47
CA ALA A 209 -4.34 -1.23 14.07
C ALA A 209 -2.94 -1.48 13.43
N ALA A 210 -2.64 -2.74 13.12
CA ALA A 210 -1.37 -3.10 12.49
C ALA A 210 -1.27 -2.64 11.02
N LEU A 211 -2.38 -2.65 10.27
CA LEU A 211 -2.45 -2.11 8.91
C LEU A 211 -2.30 -0.58 8.91
N LEU A 212 -2.96 0.12 9.84
CA LEU A 212 -2.79 1.57 9.98
C LEU A 212 -1.33 1.92 10.31
N ALA A 213 -0.72 1.19 11.25
CA ALA A 213 0.68 1.36 11.61
C ALA A 213 1.63 1.01 10.45
N SER A 214 1.33 -0.04 9.68
CA SER A 214 2.16 -0.42 8.52
C SER A 214 2.06 0.61 7.40
N GLY A 215 0.87 1.17 7.15
CA GLY A 215 0.68 2.29 6.23
C GLY A 215 1.57 3.47 6.57
N LEU A 216 1.48 3.97 7.82
CA LEU A 216 2.30 5.10 8.27
C LEU A 216 3.80 4.80 8.17
N ALA A 217 4.24 3.61 8.62
CA ALA A 217 5.64 3.22 8.54
C ALA A 217 6.14 3.07 7.10
N CYS A 218 5.35 2.47 6.22
CA CYS A 218 5.65 2.38 4.80
C CYS A 218 5.71 3.75 4.14
N GLY A 219 4.84 4.69 4.53
CA GLY A 219 4.89 6.07 4.07
C GLY A 219 6.18 6.80 4.43
N LEU A 220 6.65 6.64 5.67
CA LEU A 220 7.93 7.19 6.11
C LEU A 220 9.13 6.60 5.35
N LEU A 221 9.12 5.28 5.14
CA LEU A 221 10.16 4.60 4.37
C LEU A 221 10.13 5.01 2.90
N TRP A 222 8.94 5.09 2.30
CA TRP A 222 8.71 5.55 0.93
C TRP A 222 9.35 6.92 0.71
N GLU A 223 9.01 7.90 1.54
CA GLU A 223 9.54 9.26 1.38
C GLU A 223 11.06 9.34 1.58
N SER A 224 11.59 8.54 2.50
CA SER A 224 13.04 8.47 2.75
C SER A 224 13.80 7.94 1.53
N TRP A 225 13.28 6.92 0.84
CA TRP A 225 13.89 6.39 -0.38
C TRP A 225 13.64 7.29 -1.59
N ASN A 226 12.45 7.86 -1.70
CA ASN A 226 12.08 8.79 -2.77
C ASN A 226 12.99 10.04 -2.79
N MET A 227 13.39 10.55 -1.61
CA MET A 227 14.36 11.64 -1.52
C MET A 227 15.72 11.32 -2.16
N LEU A 228 16.23 10.12 -1.90
CA LEU A 228 17.54 9.68 -2.37
C LEU A 228 17.50 9.27 -3.85
N ALA A 229 16.32 8.91 -4.37
CA ALA A 229 16.14 8.53 -5.75
C ALA A 229 16.38 9.71 -6.70
N SER A 230 16.91 9.39 -7.89
CA SER A 230 17.03 10.35 -9.00
C SER A 230 15.73 10.47 -9.78
N ALA A 231 14.99 9.38 -9.92
CA ALA A 231 13.60 9.39 -10.38
C ALA A 231 12.69 9.62 -9.16
N ARG A 232 11.98 10.74 -9.14
CA ARG A 232 11.25 11.19 -7.95
C ARG A 232 9.76 11.28 -8.18
N TRP A 233 9.03 10.86 -7.16
CA TRP A 233 7.63 11.17 -6.93
C TRP A 233 7.51 12.54 -6.27
N ARG A 234 6.80 13.48 -6.87
CA ARG A 234 6.60 14.83 -6.32
C ARG A 234 5.13 15.07 -6.07
N TYR A 235 4.78 15.58 -4.88
CA TYR A 235 3.40 15.87 -4.51
C TYR A 235 3.03 17.32 -4.77
N THR A 236 1.82 17.53 -5.30
CA THR A 236 1.21 18.83 -5.63
C THR A 236 -0.08 19.08 -4.84
N VAL A 237 -0.33 18.31 -3.78
CA VAL A 237 -1.52 18.41 -2.94
C VAL A 237 -1.65 19.82 -2.34
N PRO A 238 -2.82 20.48 -2.45
CA PRO A 238 -2.98 21.90 -2.09
C PRO A 238 -3.07 22.18 -0.59
N PHE A 239 -3.20 21.13 0.24
CA PHE A 239 -3.45 21.27 1.67
C PHE A 239 -2.14 21.42 2.46
N LEU A 240 -1.98 22.56 3.16
CA LEU A 240 -0.91 22.83 4.13
C LEU A 240 0.51 22.51 3.60
N GLY A 241 0.79 22.87 2.35
CA GLY A 241 2.06 22.62 1.67
C GLY A 241 3.28 23.34 2.26
N SER A 242 3.12 24.20 3.27
CA SER A 242 4.21 24.92 3.95
C SER A 242 4.96 24.09 4.99
N VAL A 243 4.34 23.03 5.54
CA VAL A 243 4.97 22.12 6.50
C VAL A 243 5.17 20.77 5.83
N LYS A 244 6.37 20.55 5.31
CA LYS A 244 6.76 19.31 4.63
C LYS A 244 7.76 18.53 5.45
N LEU A 245 7.59 17.22 5.47
CA LEU A 245 8.67 16.29 5.82
C LEU A 245 9.08 15.65 4.50
N TYR A 246 10.25 16.03 3.99
CA TYR A 246 10.72 15.68 2.65
C TYR A 246 9.86 16.34 1.55
N GLU A 247 9.43 15.60 0.52
CA GLU A 247 8.61 16.16 -0.56
C GLU A 247 7.12 16.21 -0.18
N MET A 248 6.70 15.43 0.82
CA MET A 248 5.31 15.31 1.23
C MET A 248 4.92 16.32 2.32
N PRO A 249 3.74 16.97 2.20
CA PRO A 249 3.12 17.68 3.31
C PRO A 249 2.90 16.73 4.50
N VAL A 250 3.10 17.19 5.73
CA VAL A 250 2.94 16.34 6.94
C VAL A 250 1.55 15.68 6.99
N PHE A 251 0.50 16.39 6.58
CA PHE A 251 -0.85 15.83 6.48
C PHE A 251 -1.01 14.80 5.37
N GLY A 252 -0.18 14.85 4.34
CA GLY A 252 -0.12 13.81 3.31
C GLY A 252 0.18 12.45 3.92
N PHE A 253 1.02 12.37 4.96
CA PHE A 253 1.37 11.09 5.59
C PHE A 253 0.15 10.39 6.21
N LEU A 254 -0.87 11.16 6.61
CA LEU A 254 -2.13 10.58 7.11
C LEU A 254 -2.86 9.79 6.04
N GLY A 255 -2.66 10.09 4.75
CA GLY A 255 -3.22 9.32 3.63
C GLY A 255 -2.69 7.89 3.53
N PHE A 256 -1.47 7.62 4.03
CA PHE A 256 -0.92 6.26 4.02
C PHE A 256 -1.67 5.29 4.93
N ALA A 257 -2.29 5.79 6.00
CA ALA A 257 -3.04 4.95 6.93
C ALA A 257 -4.32 4.35 6.29
N PRO A 258 -5.27 5.14 5.73
CA PRO A 258 -6.39 4.60 5.00
C PRO A 258 -5.96 3.90 3.71
N PHE A 259 -4.86 4.31 3.07
CA PHE A 259 -4.31 3.60 1.92
C PHE A 259 -3.92 2.15 2.25
N ALA A 260 -3.36 1.88 3.44
CA ALA A 260 -3.05 0.51 3.85
C ALA A 260 -4.31 -0.36 4.01
N LEU A 261 -5.40 0.23 4.51
CA LEU A 261 -6.71 -0.44 4.54
C LEU A 261 -7.23 -0.67 3.11
N ALA A 262 -7.04 0.29 2.22
CA ALA A 262 -7.42 0.20 0.81
C ALA A 262 -6.67 -0.93 0.10
N ALA A 263 -5.35 -1.02 0.29
CA ALA A 263 -4.49 -2.07 -0.29
C ALA A 263 -4.94 -3.46 0.18
N PHE A 264 -5.25 -3.61 1.47
CA PHE A 264 -5.84 -4.83 2.01
C PHE A 264 -7.20 -5.14 1.37
N ALA A 265 -8.14 -4.19 1.36
CA ALA A 265 -9.49 -4.39 0.82
C ALA A 265 -9.48 -4.71 -0.69
N LEU A 266 -8.66 -4.01 -1.48
CA LEU A 266 -8.47 -4.26 -2.91
C LEU A 266 -7.90 -5.66 -3.15
N TYR A 267 -6.85 -6.04 -2.42
CA TYR A 267 -6.29 -7.37 -2.53
C TYR A 267 -7.31 -8.46 -2.20
N GLN A 268 -8.02 -8.35 -1.07
CA GLN A 268 -9.05 -9.33 -0.69
C GLN A 268 -10.20 -9.40 -1.69
N PHE A 269 -10.60 -8.26 -2.26
CA PHE A 269 -11.65 -8.19 -3.27
C PHE A 269 -11.23 -8.89 -4.56
N LEU A 270 -10.08 -8.51 -5.13
CA LEU A 270 -9.57 -9.05 -6.38
C LEU A 270 -9.16 -10.51 -6.24
N ARG A 271 -8.53 -10.89 -5.13
CA ARG A 271 -8.18 -12.28 -4.84
C ARG A 271 -9.41 -13.19 -4.78
N GLY A 272 -10.51 -12.69 -4.24
CA GLY A 272 -11.75 -13.45 -4.14
C GLY A 272 -12.48 -13.63 -5.48
N LEU A 273 -12.12 -12.88 -6.53
CA LEU A 273 -12.63 -13.10 -7.89
C LEU A 273 -11.90 -14.24 -8.61
N LEU A 274 -10.73 -14.65 -8.11
CA LEU A 274 -9.92 -15.70 -8.69
C LEU A 274 -10.27 -17.07 -8.07
N PRO A 275 -10.26 -18.16 -8.86
CA PRO A 275 -10.53 -19.51 -8.36
C PRO A 275 -9.47 -19.97 -7.36
N GLY A 276 -9.88 -20.81 -6.39
CA GLY A 276 -9.01 -21.43 -5.39
C GLY A 276 -9.09 -20.79 -4.00
N LYS A 277 -8.95 -21.61 -2.95
CA LYS A 277 -8.96 -21.13 -1.55
C LYS A 277 -7.70 -20.30 -1.27
N ALA A 278 -7.88 -19.10 -0.72
CA ALA A 278 -6.77 -18.34 -0.17
C ALA A 278 -6.19 -19.07 1.06
N PRO A 279 -4.87 -19.05 1.27
CA PRO A 279 -4.29 -19.51 2.53
C PRO A 279 -4.86 -18.68 3.69
N ALA A 280 -5.09 -19.32 4.84
CA ALA A 280 -5.60 -18.62 6.02
C ALA A 280 -4.57 -17.56 6.46
N ALA A 281 -4.97 -16.28 6.46
CA ALA A 281 -4.15 -15.13 6.85
C ALA A 281 -4.21 -14.81 8.35
#